data_AF-A0A0G1W742-F1
#
_entry.id   AF-A0A0G1W742-F1
#
_cell.length_a   1.000
_cell.length_b   1.000
_cell.length_c   1.000
_cell.angle_alpha   90.00
_cell.angle_beta   90.00
_cell.angle_gamma   90.00
#
_symmetry.space_group_name_H-M   'P 1'
#
loop_
_entity.id
_entity.type
_entity.pdbx_description
1 polymer ?
#
loop_
_entity_poly.entity_id
_entity_poly.type
_entity_poly.pdbx_seq_one_letter_code
_entity_poly.pdbx_strand_id
1 'polypeptide(L)' 'MLEEKVAGIRLTGFVWTFAKNKATLAVSGTARDRQALIALEDSLNASGQFGSVSLPLSNLARDKDIEFQVNLTLAQTP' A
#
# COMPACT_ATOMS: atom_id res chain seq x y z
N MET A 1 -10.25 13.41 -10.76
CA MET A 1 -8.98 14.05 -10.37
C MET A 1 -8.19 13.02 -9.57
N LEU A 2 -7.19 12.40 -10.20
CA LEU A 2 -6.29 11.40 -9.60
C LEU A 2 -5.09 12.11 -8.95
N GLU A 3 -5.36 13.18 -8.21
CA GLU A 3 -4.35 14.17 -7.79
C GLU A 3 -4.03 14.12 -6.30
N GLU A 4 -4.75 13.32 -5.51
CA GLU A 4 -4.30 12.90 -4.18
C GLU A 4 -3.21 11.84 -4.30
N LYS A 5 -2.08 12.26 -4.88
CA LYS A 5 -0.79 11.63 -4.66
C LYS A 5 -0.58 11.70 -3.14
N VAL A 6 -0.89 10.62 -2.41
CA VAL A 6 -0.86 10.58 -0.93
C VAL A 6 0.40 11.30 -0.45
N ALA A 7 0.20 12.50 0.11
CA ALA A 7 1.31 13.42 0.34
C ALA A 7 2.30 12.78 1.31
N GLY A 8 3.56 12.69 0.90
CA GLY A 8 4.60 12.04 1.71
C GLY A 8 4.80 10.55 1.44
N ILE A 9 4.18 9.96 0.41
CA ILE A 9 4.53 8.61 -0.06
C ILE A 9 5.41 8.68 -1.30
N ARG A 10 6.56 8.00 -1.26
CA ARG A 10 7.41 7.75 -2.42
C ARG A 10 7.43 6.26 -2.72
N LEU A 11 6.87 5.86 -3.85
CA LEU A 11 6.97 4.47 -4.32
C LEU A 11 8.39 4.20 -4.84
N THR A 12 8.95 3.06 -4.45
CA THR A 12 10.28 2.59 -4.86
C THR A 12 10.20 1.36 -5.74
N GLY A 13 9.10 0.60 -5.68
CA GLY A 13 8.91 -0.55 -6.56
C GLY A 13 7.50 -1.12 -6.53
N PHE A 14 7.16 -1.86 -7.58
CA PHE A 14 5.94 -2.65 -7.66
C PHE A 14 6.26 -3.98 -8.34
N VAL A 15 5.70 -5.07 -7.80
CA VAL A 15 5.86 -6.42 -8.33
C VAL A 15 4.49 -7.08 -8.42
N TRP A 16 4.12 -7.48 -9.63
CA TRP A 16 2.92 -8.28 -9.87
C TRP A 16 3.26 -9.76 -9.81
N THR A 17 2.48 -10.50 -9.03
CA THR A 17 2.54 -11.95 -8.95
C THR A 17 1.17 -12.53 -9.31
N PHE A 18 1.15 -13.39 -10.32
CA PHE A 18 -0.04 -14.11 -10.75
C PHE A 18 0.10 -15.58 -10.32
N ALA A 19 -0.76 -16.03 -9.42
CA ALA A 19 -0.74 -17.40 -8.92
C ALA A 19 -2.13 -18.02 -9.00
N LYS A 20 -2.26 -19.07 -9.83
CA LYS A 20 -3.54 -19.73 -10.15
C LYS A 20 -4.57 -18.72 -10.68
N ASN A 21 -5.47 -18.24 -9.83
CA ASN A 21 -6.52 -17.25 -10.13
C ASN A 21 -6.45 -16.00 -9.22
N LYS A 22 -5.31 -15.77 -8.56
CA LYS A 22 -5.09 -14.61 -7.70
C LYS A 22 -4.01 -13.73 -8.31
N ALA A 23 -4.30 -12.44 -8.42
CA ALA A 23 -3.31 -11.43 -8.74
C ALA A 23 -2.96 -10.69 -7.44
N THR A 24 -1.70 -10.73 -7.08
CA THR A 24 -1.14 -10.02 -5.94
C THR A 24 -0.17 -8.95 -6.45
N LEU A 25 -0.34 -7.74 -5.96
CA LEU A 25 0.53 -6.61 -6.23
C LEU A 25 1.30 -6.30 -4.94
N ALA A 26 2.61 -6.56 -4.95
CA ALA A 26 3.50 -6.06 -3.91
C ALA A 26 3.93 -4.63 -4.27
N VAL A 27 3.70 -3.68 -3.37
CA VAL A 27 4.13 -2.29 -3.51
C VAL A 27 5.10 -1.96 -2.41
N SER A 28 6.25 -1.41 -2.78
CA SER A 28 7.27 -0.95 -1.84
C SER A 28 7.48 0.56 -1.99
N GLY A 29 7.78 1.21 -0.88
CA GLY A 29 8.00 2.65 -0.86
C GLY A 29 8.60 3.15 0.44
N THR A 30 8.73 4.46 0.51
CA THR A 30 9.11 5.20 1.72
C THR A 30 8.01 6.20 2.03
N ALA A 31 7.55 6.20 3.27
CA ALA A 31 6.60 7.17 3.79
C ALA A 31 7.32 8.20 4.65
N ARG A 32 6.93 9.47 4.51
CA ARG A 32 7.49 10.59 5.27
C ARG A 32 7.32 10.39 6.78
N ASP A 33 6.18 9.85 7.19
CA ASP A 33 5.78 9.67 8.57
C ASP A 33 4.69 8.59 8.68
N ARG A 34 4.29 8.26 9.92
CA ARG A 34 3.24 7.27 10.20
C ARG A 34 1.86 7.69 9.67
N GLN A 35 1.54 8.97 9.70
CA GLN A 35 0.25 9.46 9.19
C GLN A 35 0.13 9.22 7.68
N ALA A 36 1.21 9.37 6.93
CA ALA A 36 1.24 9.08 5.50
C ALA A 36 0.98 7.59 5.20
N LEU A 37 1.49 6.66 6.03
CA LEU A 37 1.19 5.24 5.89
C LEU A 37 -0.28 4.92 6.17
N ILE A 38 -0.83 5.49 7.25
CA ILE A 38 -2.26 5.29 7.59
C ILE A 38 -3.14 5.83 6.47
N ALA A 39 -2.85 7.03 5.96
CA ALA A 39 -3.58 7.61 4.84
C ALA A 39 -3.50 6.76 3.56
N LEU A 40 -2.35 6.11 3.31
CA LEU A 40 -2.20 5.18 2.20
C LEU A 40 -3.07 3.93 2.40
N GLU A 41 -3.07 3.33 3.60
CA GLU A 41 -3.91 2.18 3.93
C GLU A 41 -5.40 2.51 3.79
N ASP A 42 -5.84 3.65 4.33
CA ASP A 42 -7.22 4.12 4.22
C ASP A 42 -7.62 4.33 2.76
N SER A 43 -6.77 4.97 1.96
CA SER A 43 -7.00 5.19 0.53
C SER A 43 -7.11 3.87 -0.26
N LEU A 44 -6.24 2.90 0.04
CA LEU A 44 -6.26 1.59 -0.61
C LEU A 44 -7.50 0.79 -0.23
N ASN A 45 -7.91 0.81 1.03
CA ASN A 45 -9.16 0.17 1.49
C ASN A 45 -10.40 0.87 0.90
N ALA A 46 -10.42 2.20 0.83
CA ALA A 46 -11.51 2.98 0.24
C ALA A 46 -11.66 2.79 -1.28
N SER A 47 -10.60 2.37 -1.97
CA SER A 47 -10.61 2.17 -3.43
C SER A 47 -11.56 1.05 -3.88
N GLY A 48 -11.84 0.05 -3.02
CA GLY A 48 -12.63 -1.14 -3.36
C GLY A 48 -11.99 -2.07 -4.41
N GLN A 49 -10.80 -1.74 -4.92
CA GLN A 49 -10.10 -2.52 -5.95
C GLN A 49 -9.34 -3.71 -5.36
N PHE A 50 -8.99 -3.61 -4.08
CA PHE A 50 -8.23 -4.61 -3.35
C PHE A 50 -9.11 -5.16 -2.22
N GLY A 51 -8.85 -6.40 -1.79
CA GLY A 51 -9.36 -6.88 -0.50
C GLY A 51 -8.78 -6.05 0.66
N SER A 52 -9.18 -6.34 1.91
CA SER A 52 -8.67 -5.62 3.08
C SER A 52 -7.14 -5.53 3.06
N VAL A 53 -6.64 -4.30 2.99
CA VAL A 53 -5.22 -3.98 2.98
C VAL A 53 -4.81 -3.70 4.40
N SER A 54 -3.79 -4.41 4.88
CA SER A 54 -3.16 -4.13 6.17
C SER A 54 -1.66 -3.95 5.97
N LEU A 55 -1.14 -2.80 6.39
CA LEU A 55 0.29 -2.52 6.34
C LEU A 55 0.99 -3.19 7.53
N PRO A 56 2.07 -3.96 7.32
CA PRO A 56 2.89 -4.42 8.42
C PRO A 56 3.65 -3.21 8.99
N LEU A 57 3.09 -2.62 10.03
CA LEU A 57 3.65 -1.50 10.77
C LEU A 57 4.88 -1.90 11.65
N SER A 58 5.51 -3.03 11.35
CA SER A 58 6.62 -3.60 12.14
C SER A 58 7.89 -2.76 12.13
N ASN A 59 8.00 -1.76 11.24
CA ASN A 59 9.15 -0.84 11.17
C ASN A 59 8.86 0.57 11.75
N LEU A 60 7.74 0.73 12.48
CA LEU A 60 7.31 1.98 13.10
C LEU A 60 8.22 2.57 14.19
N ALA A 61 9.35 1.92 14.49
CA ALA A 61 10.39 2.49 15.37
C ALA A 61 11.01 3.77 14.77
N ARG A 62 10.93 3.95 13.45
CA ARG A 62 11.31 5.19 12.78
C ARG A 62 10.12 6.15 12.73
N ASP A 63 10.36 7.40 13.13
CA ASP A 63 9.36 8.46 13.11
C ASP A 63 9.21 9.09 11.70
N LYS A 64 10.25 8.95 10.86
CA LYS A 64 10.32 9.50 9.51
C LYS A 64 11.00 8.56 8.52
N ASP A 65 10.74 8.79 7.24
CA ASP A 65 11.32 8.03 6.12
C ASP A 65 11.16 6.51 6.32
N ILE A 66 9.93 6.11 6.63
CA ILE A 66 9.54 4.76 6.97
C ILE A 66 9.44 3.94 5.69
N GLU A 67 10.38 3.02 5.52
CA GLU A 67 10.33 2.03 4.45
C GLU A 67 9.18 1.06 4.71
N PHE A 68 8.36 0.85 3.69
CA PHE A 68 7.21 -0.05 3.74
C PHE A 68 7.17 -0.98 2.53
N GLN A 69 6.55 -2.13 2.75
CA GLN A 69 6.13 -3.04 1.70
C GLN A 69 4.74 -3.56 2.04
N VAL A 70 3.83 -3.52 1.07
CA VAL A 70 2.45 -3.99 1.21
C VAL A 70 2.13 -4.97 0.10
N ASN A 71 1.43 -6.04 0.44
CA ASN A 71 0.94 -7.01 -0.52
C ASN A 71 -0.57 -6.81 -0.68
N LEU A 72 -0.98 -6.33 -1.84
CA LEU A 72 -2.36 -6.08 -2.20
C LEU A 72 -2.87 -7.28 -3.00
N THR A 73 -4.02 -7.83 -2.62
CA THR A 73 -4.69 -8.85 -3.43
C THR A 73 -5.92 -8.21 -4.05
N LEU A 74 -6.10 -8.37 -5.37
CA LEU A 74 -7.30 -7.86 -6.04
C LEU A 74 -8.56 -8.47 -5.42
N ALA A 75 -9.57 -7.63 -5.18
CA ALA A 75 -10.88 -8.12 -4.81
C ALA A 75 -11.42 -8.94 -5.98
N GLN A 76 -11.84 -10.18 -5.73
CA GLN A 76 -12.55 -10.96 -6.74
C GLN A 76 -13.90 -10.27 -6.95
N THR A 77 -14.13 -9.70 -8.13
CA THR A 77 -15.49 -9.29 -8.53
C THR A 77 -16.41 -10.51 -8.45
N PRO A 78 -17.54 -10.44 -7.72
CA PRO A 78 -18.50 -11.53 -7.64
C PRO A 78 -19.12 -11.87 -9.00
#